data_AF-A0AAD3DNP2-F1
#
_entry.id   AF-A0AAD3DNP2-F1
#
_cell.length_a   1.000
_cell.length_b   1.000
_cell.length_c   1.000
_cell.angle_alpha   90.00
_cell.angle_beta   90.00
_cell.angle_gamma   90.00
#
_symmetry.space_group_name_H-M   'P 1'
#
loop_
_entity.id
_entity.type
_entity.pdbx_description
1 polymer ?
#
loop_
_entity_poly.entity_id
_entity_poly.type
_entity_poly.pdbx_seq_one_letter_code
_entity_poly.pdbx_strand_id
1 'polypeptide(L)'
;MPPRPEGTDGSDWSYREVVADRYKRMAVNMSATFFMHQVQSAVLVLKLLWYLFPVVAEERRPDPFFFALLAFLVVGNICFYAGRPRGRCVLPLMKVAALLVMATLGLHFVSLWKYHLLEPKTSQYGRRLYKLLRDRGTLESPTWLTVFTAAEGVLDAALVAAAGTCFFIFNNWVRDAMQAAKERQQRGKQQTAAGAAAGGGAVAGGGRAVRRRA
;
A
#
# COMPACT_ATOMS: atom_id res chain seq x y z
N MET A 1 -12.62 -3.93 35.04
CA MET A 1 -11.38 -4.18 34.26
C MET A 1 -11.67 -3.94 32.78
N PRO A 2 -10.73 -3.40 31.98
CA PRO A 2 -10.92 -3.33 30.53
C PRO A 2 -11.15 -4.74 29.96
N PRO A 3 -11.97 -4.91 28.92
CA PRO A 3 -12.25 -6.20 28.33
C PRO A 3 -10.95 -6.79 27.78
N ARG A 4 -10.66 -8.02 28.22
CA ARG A 4 -9.47 -8.75 27.79
C ARG A 4 -9.67 -9.23 26.34
N PRO A 5 -8.60 -9.26 25.54
CA PRO A 5 -8.67 -9.72 24.15
C PRO A 5 -9.25 -11.14 24.07
N GLU A 6 -10.08 -11.40 23.07
CA GLU A 6 -10.63 -12.72 22.79
C GLU A 6 -9.49 -13.76 22.58
N GLY A 7 -9.67 -14.96 23.13
CA GLY A 7 -8.68 -16.05 23.07
C GLY A 7 -7.72 -16.17 24.26
N THR A 8 -7.92 -15.40 25.33
CA THR A 8 -7.18 -15.57 26.59
C THR A 8 -7.97 -16.39 27.59
N ASP A 9 -7.31 -17.32 28.29
CA ASP A 9 -7.86 -18.12 29.40
C ASP A 9 -8.11 -17.31 30.70
N GLY A 10 -7.87 -16.00 30.67
CA GLY A 10 -7.96 -15.14 31.85
C GLY A 10 -6.69 -15.09 32.69
N SER A 11 -5.59 -15.71 32.27
CA SER A 11 -4.27 -15.50 32.87
C SER A 11 -3.56 -14.26 32.28
N ASP A 12 -2.72 -13.61 33.08
CA ASP A 12 -1.88 -12.50 32.60
C ASP A 12 -0.79 -12.98 31.63
N TRP A 13 -0.45 -14.27 31.69
CA TRP A 13 0.52 -14.91 30.80
C TRP A 13 -0.04 -15.04 29.39
N SER A 14 -1.24 -15.60 29.22
CA SER A 14 -1.89 -15.69 27.90
C SER A 14 -2.16 -14.32 27.28
N TYR A 15 -2.46 -13.30 28.09
CA TYR A 15 -2.58 -11.92 27.62
C TYR A 15 -1.25 -11.39 27.02
N ARG A 16 -0.12 -11.61 27.70
CA ARG A 16 1.20 -11.16 27.22
C ARG A 16 1.59 -11.87 25.92
N GLU A 17 1.29 -13.15 25.79
CA GLU A 17 1.54 -13.92 24.58
C GLU A 17 0.74 -13.39 23.39
N VAL A 18 -0.58 -13.20 23.55
CA VAL A 18 -1.44 -12.68 22.47
C VAL A 18 -0.97 -11.30 22.00
N VAL A 19 -0.52 -10.45 22.92
CA VAL A 19 0.02 -9.13 22.59
C VAL A 19 1.38 -9.25 21.86
N ALA A 20 2.29 -10.08 22.34
CA ALA A 20 3.60 -10.31 21.72
C ALA A 20 3.45 -10.86 20.29
N ASP A 21 2.57 -11.83 20.08
CA ASP A 21 2.29 -12.42 18.77
C ASP A 21 1.69 -11.42 17.78
N ARG A 22 0.84 -10.49 18.25
CA ARG A 22 0.33 -9.41 17.39
C ARG A 22 1.43 -8.45 16.97
N TYR A 23 2.31 -8.05 17.89
CA TYR A 23 3.44 -7.18 17.55
C TYR A 23 4.39 -7.86 16.57
N LYS A 24 4.67 -9.16 16.77
CA LYS A 24 5.48 -9.96 15.85
C LYS A 24 4.85 -10.02 14.46
N ARG A 25 3.55 -10.34 14.37
CA ARG A 25 2.81 -10.33 13.10
C ARG A 25 2.81 -8.97 12.41
N MET A 26 2.58 -7.90 13.16
CA MET A 26 2.59 -6.53 12.61
C MET A 26 3.97 -6.14 12.08
N ALA A 27 5.05 -6.54 12.76
CA ALA A 27 6.42 -6.29 12.31
C ALA A 27 6.77 -7.07 11.03
N VAL A 28 6.41 -8.36 10.98
CA VAL A 28 6.60 -9.21 9.79
C VAL A 28 5.78 -8.71 8.60
N ASN A 29 4.51 -8.35 8.83
CA ASN A 29 3.66 -7.79 7.78
C ASN A 29 4.20 -6.44 7.29
N MET A 30 4.79 -5.62 8.16
CA MET A 30 5.39 -4.35 7.78
C MET A 30 6.66 -4.52 6.93
N SER A 31 7.53 -5.46 7.27
CA SER A 31 8.73 -5.75 6.46
C SER A 31 8.36 -6.36 5.11
N ALA A 32 7.37 -7.26 5.07
CA ALA A 32 6.83 -7.81 3.84
C ALA A 32 6.19 -6.73 2.95
N THR A 33 5.39 -5.84 3.54
CA THR A 33 4.80 -4.69 2.83
C THR A 33 5.88 -3.80 2.23
N PHE A 34 6.94 -3.53 3.00
CA PHE A 34 8.08 -2.75 2.50
C PHE A 34 8.74 -3.40 1.30
N PHE A 35 9.12 -4.68 1.42
CA PHE A 35 9.76 -5.41 0.33
C PHE A 35 8.88 -5.43 -0.92
N MET A 36 7.60 -5.77 -0.78
CA MET A 36 6.69 -5.88 -1.91
C MET A 36 6.35 -4.53 -2.55
N HIS A 37 6.31 -3.45 -1.76
CA HIS A 37 6.18 -2.08 -2.29
C HIS A 37 7.41 -1.69 -3.12
N GLN A 38 8.63 -2.08 -2.70
CA GLN A 38 9.84 -1.87 -3.50
C GLN A 38 9.80 -2.67 -4.80
N VAL A 39 9.43 -3.95 -4.74
CA VAL A 39 9.32 -4.81 -5.93
C VAL A 39 8.29 -4.25 -6.91
N GLN A 40 7.10 -3.87 -6.42
CA GLN A 40 6.06 -3.25 -7.24
C GLN A 40 6.52 -1.93 -7.86
N SER A 41 7.19 -1.07 -7.10
CA SER A 41 7.74 0.19 -7.60
C SER A 41 8.81 -0.04 -8.68
N ALA A 42 9.71 -1.00 -8.48
CA ALA A 42 10.75 -1.34 -9.45
C ALA A 42 10.16 -1.87 -10.77
N VAL A 43 9.19 -2.78 -10.70
CA VAL A 43 8.51 -3.31 -11.89
C VAL A 43 7.72 -2.21 -12.60
N LEU A 44 7.07 -1.31 -11.86
CA LEU A 44 6.37 -0.16 -12.44
C LEU A 44 7.34 0.80 -13.15
N VAL A 45 8.52 1.06 -12.57
CA VAL A 45 9.58 1.85 -13.23
C VAL A 45 10.01 1.17 -14.53
N LEU A 46 10.25 -0.15 -14.53
CA LEU A 46 10.59 -0.88 -15.76
C LEU A 46 9.50 -0.75 -16.83
N LYS A 47 8.22 -0.82 -16.45
CA LYS A 47 7.10 -0.60 -17.38
C LYS A 47 7.04 0.84 -17.91
N LEU A 48 7.29 1.84 -17.06
CA LEU A 48 7.37 3.23 -17.50
C LEU A 48 8.54 3.46 -18.46
N LEU A 49 9.71 2.85 -18.22
CA LEU A 49 10.84 2.89 -19.15
C LEU A 49 10.47 2.25 -20.49
N TRP A 50 9.72 1.15 -20.50
CA TRP A 50 9.20 0.55 -21.72
C TRP A 50 8.29 1.50 -22.50
N TYR A 51 7.41 2.24 -21.81
CA TYR A 51 6.55 3.27 -22.43
C TYR A 51 7.30 4.51 -22.93
N LEU A 52 8.55 4.74 -22.52
CA LEU A 52 9.38 5.82 -23.05
C LEU A 52 10.02 5.46 -24.39
N PHE A 53 10.04 4.20 -24.79
CA PHE A 53 10.55 3.77 -26.10
C PHE A 53 10.02 4.60 -27.28
N PRO A 54 8.70 4.80 -27.49
CA PRO A 54 8.18 5.61 -28.60
C PRO A 54 8.63 7.08 -28.54
N VAL A 55 8.92 7.61 -27.36
CA VAL A 55 9.37 8.99 -27.18
C VAL A 55 10.79 9.15 -27.69
N VAL A 56 11.67 8.23 -27.31
CA VAL A 56 13.09 8.26 -27.67
C VAL A 56 13.30 7.86 -29.13
N ALA A 57 12.52 6.90 -29.62
CA ALA A 57 12.77 6.27 -30.91
C ALA A 57 11.93 6.85 -32.07
N GLU A 58 10.72 7.34 -31.79
CA GLU A 58 9.77 7.85 -32.80
C GLU A 58 9.42 9.33 -32.59
N GLU A 59 10.04 10.02 -31.62
CA GLU A 59 9.74 11.42 -31.23
C GLU A 59 8.25 11.67 -30.91
N ARG A 60 7.54 10.61 -30.49
CA ARG A 60 6.12 10.68 -30.15
C ARG A 60 5.89 11.06 -28.70
N ARG A 61 4.74 11.65 -28.42
CA ARG A 61 4.32 11.88 -27.03
C ARG A 61 3.95 10.56 -26.34
N PRO A 62 4.24 10.40 -25.05
CA PRO A 62 3.79 9.24 -24.28
C PRO A 62 2.26 9.17 -24.25
N ASP A 63 1.72 7.95 -24.13
CA ASP A 63 0.30 7.73 -23.88
C ASP A 63 -0.12 8.40 -22.54
N PRO A 64 -1.29 9.05 -22.44
CA PRO A 64 -1.87 9.49 -21.18
C PRO A 64 -1.75 8.51 -20.00
N PHE A 65 -1.82 7.19 -20.23
CA PHE A 65 -1.63 6.17 -19.18
C PHE A 65 -0.26 6.25 -18.51
N PHE A 66 0.79 6.64 -19.25
CA PHE A 66 2.13 6.83 -18.71
C PHE A 66 2.15 7.87 -17.59
N PHE A 67 1.53 9.03 -17.81
CA PHE A 67 1.54 10.13 -16.84
C PHE A 67 0.74 9.78 -15.57
N ALA A 68 -0.38 9.09 -15.72
CA ALA A 68 -1.17 8.63 -14.59
C ALA A 68 -0.41 7.58 -13.75
N LEU A 69 0.24 6.60 -14.39
CA LEU A 69 1.07 5.61 -13.71
C LEU A 69 2.29 6.27 -13.03
N LEU A 70 2.93 7.24 -13.68
CA LEU A 70 4.02 8.02 -13.08
C LEU A 70 3.55 8.79 -11.85
N ALA A 71 2.39 9.44 -11.92
CA ALA A 71 1.81 10.14 -10.78
C ALA A 71 1.51 9.18 -9.63
N PHE A 72 0.93 8.00 -9.91
CA PHE A 72 0.68 6.98 -8.89
C PHE A 72 1.97 6.44 -8.27
N LEU A 73 3.02 6.24 -9.06
CA LEU A 73 4.33 5.84 -8.57
C LEU A 73 4.90 6.90 -7.60
N VAL A 74 4.94 8.16 -8.02
CA VAL A 74 5.56 9.24 -7.26
C VAL A 74 4.77 9.53 -5.99
N VAL A 75 3.46 9.80 -6.11
CA VAL A 75 2.60 10.10 -4.96
C VAL A 75 2.49 8.89 -4.04
N GLY A 76 2.37 7.69 -4.60
CA GLY A 76 2.30 6.44 -3.83
C GLY A 76 3.55 6.20 -3.00
N ASN A 77 4.73 6.42 -3.57
CA ASN A 77 5.98 6.33 -2.83
C ASN A 77 6.09 7.42 -1.75
N ILE A 78 5.74 8.68 -2.04
CA ILE A 78 5.74 9.75 -1.04
C ILE A 78 4.83 9.38 0.14
N CYS A 79 3.59 8.98 -0.13
CA CYS A 79 2.64 8.56 0.91
C CYS A 79 3.14 7.34 1.70
N PHE A 80 3.77 6.38 1.04
CA PHE A 80 4.31 5.18 1.69
C PHE A 80 5.46 5.53 2.64
N TYR A 81 6.45 6.29 2.19
CA TYR A 81 7.60 6.66 3.01
C TYR A 81 7.24 7.66 4.12
N ALA A 82 6.38 8.65 3.83
CA ALA A 82 5.86 9.56 4.85
C ALA A 82 4.94 8.85 5.86
N GLY A 83 4.26 7.77 5.44
CA GLY A 83 3.42 6.92 6.27
C GLY A 83 4.18 6.02 7.24
N ARG A 84 5.48 5.80 6.98
CA ARG A 84 6.41 4.92 7.72
C ARG A 84 7.33 5.65 8.73
N PRO A 85 6.90 6.50 9.68
CA PRO A 85 7.83 6.91 10.73
C PRO A 85 8.23 5.73 11.62
N ARG A 86 9.52 5.66 12.01
CA ARG A 86 10.18 4.66 12.89
C ARG A 86 9.65 4.62 14.35
N GLY A 87 8.34 4.68 14.54
CA GLY A 87 7.73 4.61 15.88
C GLY A 87 6.24 4.95 15.93
N ARG A 88 5.70 5.63 14.92
CA ARG A 88 4.25 5.94 14.80
C ARG A 88 3.86 5.90 13.33
N CYS A 89 3.11 4.88 12.94
CA CYS A 89 2.61 4.79 11.58
C CYS A 89 1.49 5.82 11.34
N VAL A 90 1.57 6.59 10.25
CA VAL A 90 0.50 7.52 9.87
C VAL A 90 -0.51 6.77 9.01
N LEU A 91 -1.51 6.15 9.66
CA LEU A 91 -2.50 5.29 8.99
C LEU A 91 -3.18 5.95 7.76
N PRO A 92 -3.56 7.25 7.77
CA PRO A 92 -4.17 7.87 6.60
C PRO A 92 -3.27 7.82 5.36
N LEU A 93 -1.98 8.12 5.50
CA LEU A 93 -1.02 8.10 4.39
C LEU A 93 -0.82 6.69 3.84
N MET A 94 -0.76 5.70 4.73
CA MET A 94 -0.67 4.30 4.32
C MET A 94 -1.92 3.82 3.58
N LYS A 95 -3.12 4.29 3.96
CA LYS A 95 -4.35 4.01 3.21
C LYS A 95 -4.31 4.60 1.81
N VAL A 96 -3.82 5.84 1.67
CA VAL A 96 -3.65 6.47 0.35
C VAL A 96 -2.65 5.69 -0.50
N ALA A 97 -1.51 5.27 0.07
CA ALA A 97 -0.55 4.42 -0.62
C ALA A 97 -1.18 3.10 -1.11
N ALA A 98 -1.95 2.43 -0.26
CA ALA A 98 -2.67 1.20 -0.64
C ALA A 98 -3.67 1.43 -1.78
N LEU A 99 -4.42 2.54 -1.74
CA LEU A 99 -5.36 2.92 -2.78
C LEU A 99 -4.63 3.22 -4.10
N LEU A 100 -3.46 3.83 -4.06
CA LEU A 100 -2.66 4.11 -5.26
C LEU A 100 -2.07 2.84 -5.88
N VAL A 101 -1.67 1.85 -5.07
CA VAL A 101 -1.29 0.51 -5.57
C VAL A 101 -2.49 -0.15 -6.27
N MET A 102 -3.69 -0.03 -5.72
CA MET A 102 -4.91 -0.53 -6.38
C MET A 102 -5.26 0.22 -7.65
N ALA A 103 -5.16 1.55 -7.63
CA ALA A 103 -5.40 2.37 -8.80
C ALA A 103 -4.41 2.02 -9.91
N THR A 104 -3.15 1.71 -9.57
CA THR A 104 -2.15 1.21 -10.52
C THR A 104 -2.60 -0.09 -11.17
N LEU A 105 -3.08 -1.07 -10.38
CA LEU A 105 -3.57 -2.34 -10.90
C LEU A 105 -4.80 -2.14 -11.82
N GLY A 106 -5.78 -1.36 -11.38
CA GLY A 106 -6.99 -1.07 -12.15
C GLY A 106 -6.69 -0.32 -13.46
N LEU A 107 -5.84 0.70 -13.39
CA LEU A 107 -5.42 1.46 -14.57
C LEU A 107 -4.62 0.59 -15.55
N HIS A 108 -3.75 -0.29 -15.04
CA HIS A 108 -3.00 -1.21 -15.88
C HIS A 108 -3.91 -2.22 -16.57
N PHE A 109 -4.94 -2.74 -15.88
CA PHE A 109 -5.95 -3.60 -16.49
C PHE A 109 -6.69 -2.88 -17.63
N VAL A 110 -7.15 -1.64 -17.40
CA VAL A 110 -7.80 -0.83 -18.45
C VAL A 110 -6.85 -0.56 -19.62
N SER A 111 -5.57 -0.29 -19.34
CA SER A 111 -4.55 -0.11 -20.36
C SER A 111 -4.35 -1.37 -21.19
N LEU A 112 -4.26 -2.55 -20.57
CA LEU A 112 -4.14 -3.84 -21.28
C LEU A 112 -5.38 -4.14 -22.11
N TRP A 113 -6.56 -3.88 -21.55
CA TRP A 113 -7.83 -4.05 -22.25
C TRP A 113 -7.88 -3.20 -23.52
N LYS A 114 -7.60 -1.89 -23.41
CA LYS A 114 -7.51 -0.98 -24.56
C LYS A 114 -6.47 -1.46 -25.57
N TYR A 115 -5.28 -1.81 -25.09
CA TYR A 115 -4.13 -2.18 -25.91
C TYR A 115 -4.33 -3.49 -26.69
N HIS A 116 -5.00 -4.48 -26.12
CA HIS A 116 -5.20 -5.78 -26.77
C HIS A 116 -6.52 -5.89 -27.55
N LEU A 117 -7.56 -5.15 -27.17
CA LEU A 117 -8.89 -5.30 -27.76
C LEU A 117 -9.34 -4.14 -28.64
N LEU A 118 -8.90 -2.91 -28.35
CA LEU A 118 -9.37 -1.72 -29.07
C LEU A 118 -8.34 -1.22 -30.09
N GLU A 119 -7.06 -1.32 -29.75
CA GLU A 119 -6.02 -0.83 -30.63
C GLU A 119 -5.60 -1.86 -31.69
N PRO A 120 -5.27 -1.41 -32.92
CA PRO A 120 -4.78 -2.31 -33.95
C PRO A 120 -3.43 -2.90 -33.51
N LYS A 121 -3.16 -4.16 -33.88
CA LYS A 121 -1.90 -4.83 -33.50
C LYS A 121 -0.63 -4.06 -33.91
N THR A 122 -0.71 -3.18 -34.92
CA THR A 122 0.39 -2.29 -35.32
C THR A 122 0.74 -1.22 -34.29
N SER A 123 -0.14 -0.94 -33.32
CA SER A 123 0.16 -0.03 -32.22
C SER A 123 1.06 -0.63 -31.15
N GLN A 124 1.24 -1.96 -31.17
CA GLN A 124 1.96 -2.65 -30.11
C GLN A 124 3.43 -2.24 -30.06
N TYR A 125 3.91 -1.87 -28.88
CA TYR A 125 5.28 -1.43 -28.63
C TYR A 125 6.31 -2.47 -29.08
N GLY A 126 6.12 -3.76 -28.76
CA GLY A 126 7.03 -4.81 -29.22
C GLY A 126 7.14 -4.90 -30.76
N ARG A 127 6.02 -4.70 -31.48
CA ARG A 127 5.99 -4.69 -32.96
C ARG A 127 6.62 -3.43 -33.53
N ARG A 128 6.40 -2.28 -32.91
CA ARG A 128 7.00 -1.00 -33.31
C ARG A 128 8.52 -1.02 -33.12
N LEU A 129 8.99 -1.49 -31.97
CA LEU A 129 10.41 -1.68 -31.68
C LEU A 129 11.07 -2.61 -32.71
N TYR A 130 10.43 -3.75 -32.99
CA TYR A 130 10.90 -4.67 -34.03
C TYR A 130 11.01 -3.99 -35.39
N LYS A 131 9.96 -3.30 -35.82
CA LYS A 131 9.94 -2.59 -37.11
C LYS A 131 11.06 -1.56 -37.19
N LEU A 132 11.22 -0.73 -36.17
CA LEU A 132 12.25 0.31 -36.13
C LEU A 132 13.68 -0.28 -36.20
N LEU A 133 13.95 -1.34 -35.44
CA LEU A 133 15.26 -1.99 -35.45
C LEU A 133 15.52 -2.77 -36.75
N ARG A 134 14.48 -3.29 -37.39
CA ARG A 134 14.57 -3.90 -38.71
C ARG A 134 14.84 -2.87 -39.79
N ASP A 135 14.11 -1.74 -39.78
CA ASP A 135 14.26 -0.66 -40.75
C ASP A 135 15.66 -0.02 -40.67
N ARG A 136 16.29 -0.03 -39.48
CA ARG A 136 17.69 0.39 -39.27
C ARG A 136 18.73 -0.65 -39.70
N GLY A 137 18.32 -1.83 -40.15
CA GLY A 137 19.22 -2.92 -40.53
C GLY A 137 19.90 -3.63 -39.35
N THR A 138 19.53 -3.31 -38.10
CA THR A 138 20.09 -3.96 -36.91
C THR A 138 19.58 -5.38 -36.69
N LEU A 139 18.37 -5.71 -37.16
CA LEU A 139 17.73 -7.01 -36.97
C LEU A 139 17.24 -7.57 -38.31
N GLU A 140 17.71 -8.76 -38.67
CA GLU A 140 17.29 -9.46 -39.88
C GLU A 140 16.26 -10.56 -39.59
N SER A 141 16.36 -11.21 -38.42
CA SER A 141 15.52 -12.36 -38.09
C SER A 141 14.13 -11.96 -37.59
N PRO A 142 13.04 -12.62 -38.06
CA PRO A 142 11.69 -12.44 -37.53
C PRO A 142 11.51 -12.96 -36.10
N THR A 143 12.43 -13.78 -35.59
CA THR A 143 12.35 -14.32 -34.21
C THR A 143 12.35 -13.23 -33.15
N TRP A 144 13.00 -12.09 -33.41
CA TRP A 144 13.05 -10.95 -32.50
C TRP A 144 11.68 -10.35 -32.21
N LEU A 145 10.73 -10.44 -33.14
CA LEU A 145 9.37 -9.98 -32.89
C LEU A 145 8.69 -10.78 -31.77
N THR A 146 8.89 -12.10 -31.77
CA THR A 146 8.39 -12.99 -30.72
C THR A 146 9.04 -12.66 -29.39
N VAL A 147 10.35 -12.40 -29.38
CA VAL A 147 11.09 -12.02 -28.17
C VAL A 147 10.56 -10.72 -27.57
N PHE A 148 10.37 -9.65 -28.37
CA PHE A 148 9.85 -8.38 -27.86
C PHE A 148 8.41 -8.50 -27.38
N THR A 149 7.58 -9.25 -28.09
CA THR A 149 6.18 -9.49 -27.68
C THR A 149 6.11 -10.30 -26.37
N ALA A 150 6.96 -11.31 -26.23
CA ALA A 150 7.05 -12.10 -25.01
C ALA A 150 7.59 -11.27 -23.83
N ALA A 151 8.62 -10.46 -24.05
CA ALA A 151 9.19 -9.57 -23.03
C ALA A 151 8.14 -8.56 -22.53
N GLU A 152 7.36 -7.98 -23.43
CA GLU A 152 6.26 -7.10 -23.08
C GLU A 152 5.20 -7.82 -22.23
N GLY A 153 4.77 -9.01 -22.65
CA GLY A 153 3.81 -9.81 -21.90
C GLY A 153 4.31 -10.26 -20.52
N VAL A 154 5.60 -10.59 -20.39
CA VAL A 154 6.24 -10.91 -19.10
C VAL A 154 6.25 -9.69 -18.19
N LEU A 155 6.53 -8.50 -18.73
CA LEU A 155 6.53 -7.26 -17.96
C LEU A 155 5.13 -6.89 -17.46
N ASP A 156 4.10 -7.11 -18.28
CA ASP A 156 2.69 -6.92 -17.91
C ASP A 156 2.27 -7.91 -16.81
N ALA A 157 2.58 -9.19 -16.98
CA ALA A 157 2.29 -10.21 -15.99
C ALA A 157 3.02 -9.93 -14.66
N ALA A 158 4.28 -9.52 -14.73
CA ALA A 158 5.07 -9.15 -13.55
C ALA A 158 4.46 -7.95 -12.82
N LEU A 159 3.98 -6.93 -13.55
CA LEU A 159 3.34 -5.76 -12.93
C LEU A 159 2.03 -6.15 -12.25
N VAL A 160 1.19 -6.94 -12.90
CA VAL A 160 -0.06 -7.46 -12.31
C VAL A 160 0.22 -8.28 -11.06
N ALA A 161 1.17 -9.21 -11.13
CA ALA A 161 1.53 -10.07 -10.00
C ALA A 161 2.11 -9.26 -8.83
N ALA A 162 3.04 -8.34 -9.11
CA ALA A 162 3.67 -7.51 -8.09
C ALA A 162 2.65 -6.56 -7.43
N ALA A 163 1.86 -5.84 -8.22
CA ALA A 163 0.84 -4.92 -7.70
C ALA A 163 -0.29 -5.65 -6.97
N GLY A 164 -0.78 -6.76 -7.50
CA GLY A 164 -1.81 -7.58 -6.87
C GLY A 164 -1.36 -8.17 -5.53
N THR A 165 -0.16 -8.75 -5.50
CA THR A 165 0.39 -9.31 -4.25
C THR A 165 0.72 -8.21 -3.24
N CYS A 166 1.30 -7.09 -3.71
CA CYS A 166 1.54 -5.93 -2.87
C CYS A 166 0.25 -5.42 -2.23
N PHE A 167 -0.82 -5.25 -3.02
CA PHE A 167 -2.12 -4.85 -2.49
C PHE A 167 -2.65 -5.81 -1.43
N PHE A 168 -2.61 -7.12 -1.67
CA PHE A 168 -3.13 -8.10 -0.72
C PHE A 168 -2.43 -8.01 0.64
N ILE A 169 -1.09 -7.92 0.61
CA ILE A 169 -0.26 -7.76 1.82
C ILE A 169 -0.57 -6.41 2.50
N PHE A 170 -0.64 -5.33 1.72
CA PHE A 170 -0.93 -3.99 2.23
C PHE A 170 -2.30 -3.91 2.90
N ASN A 171 -3.32 -4.51 2.30
CA ASN A 171 -4.68 -4.55 2.81
C ASN A 171 -4.76 -5.32 4.13
N ASN A 172 -4.09 -6.46 4.23
CA ASN A 172 -4.01 -7.22 5.48
C ASN A 172 -3.34 -6.40 6.58
N TRP A 173 -2.19 -5.77 6.28
CA TRP A 173 -1.50 -4.91 7.24
C TRP A 173 -2.34 -3.69 7.67
N VAL A 174 -3.06 -3.03 6.74
CA VAL A 174 -3.96 -1.91 7.06
C VAL A 174 -5.11 -2.36 7.96
N ARG A 175 -5.68 -3.55 7.72
CA ARG A 175 -6.74 -4.11 8.58
C ARG A 175 -6.23 -4.35 10.00
N ASP A 176 -5.05 -4.97 10.15
CA ASP A 176 -4.40 -5.20 11.44
C ASP A 176 -4.14 -3.87 12.16
N ALA A 177 -3.61 -2.87 11.45
CA ALA A 177 -3.32 -1.55 12.00
C ALA A 177 -4.60 -0.81 12.44
N MET A 178 -5.69 -0.93 11.69
CA MET A 178 -6.98 -0.33 12.05
C MET A 178 -7.60 -1.00 13.28
N GLN A 179 -7.49 -2.33 13.42
CA GLN A 179 -7.96 -3.04 14.61
C GLN A 179 -7.17 -2.59 15.84
N ALA A 180 -5.84 -2.54 15.75
CA ALA A 180 -4.98 -2.03 16.83
C ALA A 180 -5.30 -0.58 17.22
N ALA A 181 -5.63 0.28 16.26
CA ALA A 181 -6.03 1.66 16.51
C ALA A 181 -7.39 1.75 17.24
N LYS A 182 -8.38 0.95 16.85
CA LYS A 182 -9.70 0.88 17.49
C LYS A 182 -9.59 0.43 18.95
N GLU A 183 -8.80 -0.60 19.24
CA GLU A 183 -8.58 -1.09 20.60
C GLU A 183 -7.94 -0.02 21.50
N ARG A 184 -6.95 0.73 20.97
CA ARG A 184 -6.32 1.85 21.70
C ARG A 184 -7.34 2.95 22.04
N GLN A 185 -8.21 3.29 21.09
CA GLN A 185 -9.28 4.28 21.34
C GLN A 185 -10.28 3.79 22.40
N GLN A 186 -10.69 2.52 22.34
CA GLN A 186 -11.60 1.93 23.34
C GLN A 186 -10.96 1.91 24.73
N ARG A 187 -9.69 1.53 24.84
CA ARG A 187 -8.94 1.57 26.10
C ARG A 187 -8.83 2.99 26.66
N GLY A 188 -8.54 3.97 25.80
CA GLY A 188 -8.51 5.38 26.19
C GLY A 188 -9.86 5.84 26.75
N LYS A 189 -10.97 5.56 26.05
CA LYS A 189 -12.32 5.89 26.51
C LYS A 189 -12.68 5.24 27.84
N GLN A 190 -12.32 3.97 28.04
CA GLN A 190 -12.57 3.25 29.31
C GLN A 190 -11.75 3.81 30.47
N GLN A 191 -10.49 4.19 30.23
CA GLN A 191 -9.64 4.83 31.24
C GLN A 191 -10.19 6.22 31.61
N THR A 192 -10.64 7.01 30.65
CA THR A 192 -11.28 8.32 30.90
C THR A 192 -12.59 8.15 31.67
N ALA A 193 -13.43 7.17 31.32
CA ALA A 193 -14.68 6.88 32.03
C ALA A 193 -14.44 6.40 33.47
N ALA A 194 -13.46 5.53 33.69
CA ALA A 194 -13.08 5.06 35.03
C ALA A 194 -12.47 6.18 35.89
N GLY A 195 -11.65 7.06 35.29
CA GLY A 195 -11.10 8.24 35.96
C GLY A 195 -12.17 9.27 36.35
N ALA A 196 -13.18 9.48 35.49
CA ALA A 196 -14.32 10.35 35.79
C ALA A 196 -15.20 9.80 36.92
N ALA A 197 -15.43 8.47 36.95
CA ALA A 197 -16.17 7.82 38.03
C ALA A 197 -15.42 7.87 39.38
N ALA A 198 -14.09 7.76 39.37
CA ALA A 198 -13.27 7.88 40.58
C ALA A 198 -13.16 9.34 41.09
N GLY A 199 -13.15 10.33 40.20
CA GLY A 199 -13.10 11.75 40.56
C GLY A 199 -14.42 12.32 41.12
N GLY A 200 -15.57 11.76 40.71
CA GLY A 200 -16.88 12.18 41.22
C GLY A 200 -17.19 11.77 42.66
N GLY A 201 -16.46 10.80 43.22
CA GLY A 201 -16.65 10.31 44.60
C GLY A 201 -16.01 11.17 45.69
N ALA A 202 -15.10 12.09 45.34
CA ALA A 202 -14.30 12.83 46.34
C ALA A 202 -14.91 14.17 46.81
N VAL A 203 -15.99 14.66 46.20
CA VAL A 203 -16.55 16.01 46.50
C VAL A 203 -17.76 15.96 47.46
N ALA A 204 -18.26 14.77 47.83
CA ALA A 204 -19.46 14.63 48.67
C ALA A 204 -19.20 14.61 50.20
N GLY A 205 -17.97 14.88 50.67
CA GLY A 205 -17.58 14.73 52.09
C GLY A 205 -17.14 16.01 52.83
N GLY A 206 -17.19 17.19 52.20
CA GLY A 206 -16.68 18.45 52.77
C GLY A 206 -17.72 19.26 53.56
N GLY A 207 -18.51 18.61 54.41
CA GLY A 207 -19.58 19.24 55.16
C GLY A 207 -19.23 19.56 56.61
N ARG A 208 -18.92 20.83 56.88
CA ARG A 208 -19.33 21.58 58.09
C ARG A 208 -18.59 21.27 59.42
N ALA A 209 -17.71 22.18 59.86
CA ALA A 209 -17.48 22.38 61.30
C ALA A 209 -17.24 23.87 61.65
N VAL A 210 -18.31 24.47 62.16
CA VAL A 210 -18.41 25.38 63.32
C VAL A 210 -17.58 26.67 63.36
N ARG A 211 -18.27 27.79 63.07
CA ARG A 211 -18.01 29.13 63.66
C ARG A 211 -18.14 29.05 65.19
N ARG A 212 -17.08 29.37 65.93
CA ARG A 212 -17.21 29.90 67.31
C ARG A 212 -17.12 31.43 67.23
N ARG A 213 -18.21 32.09 67.64
CA ARG A 213 -18.21 33.52 68.01
C ARG A 213 -17.72 33.65 69.46
N ALA A 214 -17.20 34.84 69.71
CA ALA A 214 -16.75 35.47 70.95
C ALA A 214 -17.51 35.05 72.22
#